data_AF-A0A2H6FA27-F1
#
_entry.id   AF-A0A2H6FA27-F1
#
_cell.length_a   1.000
_cell.length_b   1.000
_cell.length_c   1.000
_cell.angle_alpha   90.00
_cell.angle_beta   90.00
_cell.angle_gamma   90.00
#
_symmetry.space_group_name_H-M   'P 1'
#
loop_
_entity.id
_entity.type
_entity.pdbx_description
1 polymer ?
#
loop_
_entity_poly.entity_id
_entity_poly.type
_entity_poly.pdbx_seq_one_letter_code
_entity_poly.pdbx_strand_id
1 'polypeptide(L)'
;MDKIPINVQKVRNILADINDSLEELKVFSGLTPEEFKKDKSNYGLAEHYLRRVLEGILTIGSHFLSRFPAKTRDYQQIILSLSEYGIIPVDFAEKNKKLAGYRNRLVHIYWEVSRGELLQVIKEHLVDLYAFIDYFSDVLKHPDKYGLTIEK
;
A
#
# COMPACT_ATOMS: atom_id res chain seq x y z
N MET A 1 11.12 -12.72 -24.89
CA MET A 1 11.72 -11.65 -24.07
C MET A 1 11.89 -12.20 -22.68
N ASP A 2 13.12 -12.33 -22.20
CA ASP A 2 13.35 -12.72 -20.82
C ASP A 2 12.79 -11.64 -19.90
N LYS A 3 11.94 -12.03 -18.95
CA LYS A 3 11.35 -11.09 -17.99
C LYS A 3 12.46 -10.50 -17.14
N ILE A 4 12.48 -9.17 -16.99
CA ILE A 4 13.44 -8.48 -16.12
C ILE A 4 13.22 -8.99 -14.68
N PRO A 5 14.24 -9.52 -14.00
CA PRO A 5 14.08 -10.05 -12.65
C PRO A 5 13.67 -8.97 -11.64
N ILE A 6 13.03 -9.34 -10.54
CA ILE A 6 12.69 -8.43 -9.45
C ILE A 6 13.97 -7.96 -8.77
N ASN A 7 14.13 -6.63 -8.67
CA ASN A 7 15.09 -6.02 -7.76
C ASN A 7 14.69 -6.23 -6.29
N VAL A 8 15.21 -7.30 -5.69
CA VAL A 8 14.83 -7.71 -4.33
C VAL A 8 15.23 -6.67 -3.30
N GLN A 9 16.40 -6.04 -3.44
CA GLN A 9 16.86 -5.06 -2.47
C GLN A 9 15.94 -3.84 -2.43
N LYS A 10 15.52 -3.33 -3.59
CA LYS A 10 14.55 -2.24 -3.69
C LYS A 10 13.23 -2.60 -3.00
N VAL A 11 12.68 -3.78 -3.28
CA VAL A 11 11.41 -4.20 -2.66
C VAL A 11 11.56 -4.35 -1.15
N ARG A 12 12.65 -4.95 -0.66
CA ARG A 12 12.92 -5.08 0.78
C ARG A 12 13.04 -3.72 1.48
N ASN A 13 13.74 -2.77 0.87
CA ASN A 13 13.88 -1.41 1.42
C ASN A 13 12.51 -0.73 1.54
N ILE A 14 11.66 -0.86 0.52
CA ILE A 14 10.31 -0.27 0.55
C ILE A 14 9.42 -1.01 1.56
N LEU A 15 9.48 -2.35 1.65
CA LEU A 15 8.71 -3.10 2.66
C LEU A 15 9.09 -2.71 4.09
N ALA A 16 10.38 -2.49 4.37
CA ALA A 16 10.83 -1.99 5.66
C ALA A 16 10.25 -0.60 5.96
N ASP A 17 10.28 0.31 4.98
CA ASP A 17 9.69 1.66 5.10
C ASP A 17 8.19 1.64 5.39
N ILE A 18 7.46 0.76 4.69
CA ILE A 18 6.02 0.55 4.90
C ILE A 18 5.79 0.02 6.32
N ASN A 19 6.56 -0.98 6.75
CA ASN A 19 6.41 -1.58 8.07
C ASN A 19 6.63 -0.55 9.19
N ASP A 20 7.70 0.23 9.11
CA ASP A 20 7.99 1.30 10.07
C ASP A 20 6.86 2.33 10.10
N SER A 21 6.36 2.73 8.92
CA SER A 21 5.22 3.66 8.81
C SER A 21 3.92 3.07 9.37
N LEU A 22 3.71 1.76 9.26
CA LEU A 22 2.52 1.09 9.80
C LEU A 22 2.53 0.98 11.32
N GLU A 23 3.69 0.81 11.94
CA GLU A 23 3.79 0.85 13.40
C GLU A 23 3.46 2.24 13.93
N GLU A 24 3.86 3.30 13.24
CA GLU A 24 3.44 4.67 13.56
C GLU A 24 1.93 4.87 13.37
N LEU A 25 1.34 4.36 12.27
CA LEU A 25 -0.11 4.41 12.03
C LEU A 25 -0.93 3.67 13.09
N LYS A 26 -0.39 2.57 13.62
CA LYS A 26 -1.03 1.77 14.66
C LYS A 26 -1.27 2.59 15.93
N VAL A 27 -0.35 3.48 16.30
CA VAL A 27 -0.53 4.40 17.42
C VAL A 27 -1.78 5.26 17.22
N PHE A 28 -1.93 5.87 16.04
CA PHE A 28 -3.10 6.71 15.73
C PHE A 28 -4.41 5.91 15.68
N SER A 29 -4.37 4.66 15.22
CA SER A 29 -5.57 3.80 15.16
C SER A 29 -6.20 3.54 16.54
N GLY A 30 -5.39 3.60 17.62
CA GLY A 30 -5.84 3.44 18.99
C GLY A 30 -6.55 4.67 19.58
N LEU A 31 -6.39 5.85 18.98
CA LEU A 31 -6.90 7.11 19.54
C LEU A 31 -8.40 7.31 19.29
N THR A 32 -9.10 7.97 20.21
CA THR A 32 -10.45 8.48 19.93
C THR A 32 -10.40 9.72 19.02
N PRO A 33 -11.51 10.10 18.36
CA PRO A 33 -11.56 11.34 17.57
C PRO A 33 -11.17 12.59 18.38
N GLU A 34 -11.49 12.64 19.67
CA GLU A 34 -11.16 13.74 20.58
C GLU A 34 -9.66 13.78 20.89
N GLU A 35 -9.05 12.63 21.20
CA GLU A 35 -7.62 12.50 21.43
C GLU A 35 -6.82 12.85 20.18
N PHE A 36 -7.27 12.35 19.03
CA PHE A 36 -6.66 12.65 17.74
C PHE A 36 -6.68 14.14 17.41
N LYS A 37 -7.77 14.85 17.79
CA LYS A 37 -7.90 16.31 17.57
C LYS A 37 -7.11 17.15 18.56
N LYS A 38 -6.84 16.64 19.77
CA LYS A 38 -6.21 17.37 20.87
C LYS A 38 -4.78 17.80 20.52
N ASP A 39 -4.01 16.89 19.92
CA ASP A 39 -2.69 17.23 19.39
C ASP A 39 -2.81 17.62 17.91
N LYS A 40 -2.33 18.82 17.56
CA LYS A 40 -2.40 19.34 16.20
C LYS A 40 -1.45 18.60 15.24
N SER A 41 -0.41 17.94 15.76
CA SER A 41 0.57 17.19 14.96
C SER A 41 0.03 15.84 14.47
N ASN A 42 -0.90 15.23 15.20
CA ASN A 42 -1.47 13.91 14.89
C ASN A 42 -1.95 13.79 13.44
N TYR A 43 -2.68 14.80 12.96
CA TYR A 43 -3.16 14.80 11.58
C TYR A 43 -2.01 14.77 10.57
N GLY A 44 -1.02 15.65 10.72
CA GLY A 44 0.10 15.75 9.79
C GLY A 44 0.97 14.49 9.77
N LEU A 45 1.21 13.90 10.95
CA LEU A 45 1.97 12.65 11.08
C LEU A 45 1.19 11.47 10.48
N ALA A 46 -0.07 11.30 10.86
CA ALA A 46 -0.93 10.24 10.34
C ALA A 46 -1.09 10.33 8.81
N GLU A 47 -1.27 11.53 8.26
CA GLU A 47 -1.33 11.74 6.82
C GLU A 47 -0.01 11.34 6.14
N HIS A 48 1.12 11.77 6.71
CA HIS A 48 2.45 11.46 6.19
C HIS A 48 2.69 9.94 6.12
N TYR A 49 2.47 9.22 7.22
CA TYR A 49 2.69 7.78 7.26
C TYR A 49 1.72 7.01 6.35
N LEU A 50 0.43 7.40 6.31
CA LEU A 50 -0.54 6.77 5.41
C LEU A 50 -0.13 6.96 3.95
N ARG A 51 0.32 8.16 3.57
CA ARG A 51 0.82 8.42 2.22
C ARG A 51 2.01 7.54 1.85
N ARG A 52 2.98 7.37 2.76
CA ARG A 52 4.16 6.51 2.52
C ARG A 52 3.79 5.06 2.33
N VAL A 53 2.91 4.54 3.19
CA VAL A 53 2.40 3.17 3.07
C VAL A 53 1.74 2.96 1.71
N LEU A 54 0.82 3.83 1.32
CA LEU A 54 0.12 3.70 0.05
C LEU A 54 1.06 3.83 -1.15
N GLU A 55 1.99 4.80 -1.13
CA GLU A 55 3.00 4.96 -2.18
C GLU A 55 3.90 3.73 -2.30
N GLY A 56 4.36 3.19 -1.17
CA GLY A 56 5.19 2.00 -1.13
C GLY A 56 4.47 0.79 -1.73
N ILE A 57 3.21 0.58 -1.34
CA ILE A 57 2.36 -0.50 -1.87
C ILE A 57 2.24 -0.40 -3.39
N LEU A 58 1.92 0.80 -3.89
CA LEU A 58 1.74 1.05 -5.32
C LEU A 58 3.06 0.94 -6.10
N THR A 59 4.17 1.36 -5.50
CA THR A 59 5.50 1.26 -6.09
C THR A 59 5.93 -0.20 -6.25
N ILE A 60 5.79 -1.01 -5.19
CA ILE A 60 6.09 -2.44 -5.25
C ILE A 60 5.15 -3.14 -6.22
N GLY A 61 3.85 -2.86 -6.14
CA GLY A 61 2.86 -3.46 -7.03
C GLY A 61 3.16 -3.17 -8.50
N SER A 62 3.45 -1.92 -8.84
CA SER A 62 3.85 -1.51 -10.19
C SER A 62 5.15 -2.18 -10.64
N HIS A 63 6.11 -2.33 -9.73
CA HIS A 63 7.38 -3.02 -10.01
C HIS A 63 7.13 -4.49 -10.38
N PHE A 64 6.29 -5.21 -9.64
CA PHE A 64 5.89 -6.58 -10.00
C PHE A 64 5.14 -6.61 -11.34
N LEU A 65 4.14 -5.73 -11.51
CA LEU A 65 3.30 -5.69 -12.71
C LEU A 65 4.06 -5.34 -13.98
N SER A 66 5.18 -4.62 -13.88
CA SER A 66 6.03 -4.30 -15.03
C SER A 66 6.64 -5.53 -15.73
N ARG A 67 6.54 -6.72 -15.13
CA ARG A 67 6.98 -8.01 -15.70
C ARG A 67 5.86 -8.78 -16.40
N PHE A 68 4.67 -8.18 -16.48
CA PHE A 68 3.49 -8.75 -17.10
C PHE A 68 2.92 -7.76 -18.13
N PRO A 69 2.08 -8.22 -19.08
CA PRO A 69 1.28 -7.33 -19.93
C PRO A 69 0.10 -6.72 -19.13
N ALA A 70 0.40 -6.15 -17.96
CA ALA A 70 -0.56 -5.60 -17.02
C ALA A 70 -0.99 -4.18 -17.41
N LYS A 71 -2.20 -3.80 -17.03
CA LYS A 71 -2.66 -2.42 -17.13
C LYS A 71 -2.31 -1.68 -15.85
N THR A 72 -1.72 -0.49 -15.95
CA THR A 72 -1.36 0.32 -14.77
C THR A 72 -1.71 1.79 -15.01
N ARG A 73 -2.93 2.04 -15.52
CA ARG A 73 -3.38 3.39 -15.91
C ARG A 73 -3.50 4.34 -14.72
N ASP A 74 -3.94 3.81 -13.60
CA ASP A 74 -4.07 4.51 -12.34
C ASP A 74 -3.81 3.55 -11.18
N TYR A 75 -3.83 4.08 -9.95
CA TYR A 75 -3.57 3.31 -8.74
C TYR A 75 -4.63 2.25 -8.44
N GLN A 76 -5.90 2.46 -8.78
CA GLN A 76 -6.92 1.44 -8.59
C GLN A 76 -6.66 0.27 -9.54
N GLN A 77 -6.32 0.56 -10.79
CA GLN A 77 -5.99 -0.44 -11.79
C GLN A 77 -4.74 -1.24 -11.41
N ILE A 78 -3.76 -0.65 -10.70
CA ILE A 78 -2.62 -1.41 -10.15
C ILE A 78 -3.10 -2.49 -9.19
N ILE A 79 -3.96 -2.15 -8.22
CA ILE A 79 -4.50 -3.13 -7.25
C ILE A 79 -5.28 -4.24 -7.95
N LEU A 80 -6.15 -3.88 -8.90
CA LEU A 80 -6.91 -4.87 -9.67
C LEU A 80 -5.99 -5.80 -10.46
N SER A 81 -4.97 -5.26 -11.14
CA SER A 81 -4.05 -6.05 -11.95
C SER A 81 -3.20 -6.99 -11.09
N LEU A 82 -2.85 -6.62 -9.85
CA LEU A 82 -2.17 -7.55 -8.94
C LEU A 82 -3.00 -8.82 -8.72
N SER A 83 -4.33 -8.70 -8.65
CA SER A 83 -5.21 -9.87 -8.52
C SER A 83 -5.35 -10.68 -9.81
N GLU A 84 -5.32 -10.03 -10.99
CA GLU A 84 -5.35 -10.71 -12.29
C GLU A 84 -4.16 -11.67 -12.46
N TYR A 85 -3.01 -11.34 -11.87
CA TYR A 85 -1.81 -12.19 -11.84
C TYR A 85 -1.65 -13.01 -10.56
N GLY A 86 -2.69 -13.09 -9.74
CA GLY A 86 -2.75 -13.93 -8.55
C GLY A 86 -1.85 -13.48 -7.39
N ILE A 87 -1.24 -12.29 -7.45
CA ILE A 87 -0.34 -11.76 -6.40
C ILE A 87 -1.13 -11.45 -5.12
N ILE A 88 -2.37 -10.97 -5.28
CA ILE A 88 -3.31 -10.76 -4.17
C ILE A 88 -4.66 -11.41 -4.51
N PRO A 89 -5.49 -11.78 -3.51
CA PRO A 89 -6.82 -12.33 -3.77
C PRO A 89 -7.75 -11.33 -4.46
N VAL A 90 -8.68 -11.82 -5.28
CA VAL A 90 -9.65 -11.01 -6.03
C VAL A 90 -10.54 -10.18 -5.08
N ASP A 91 -11.13 -10.81 -4.07
CA ASP A 91 -12.00 -10.11 -3.10
C ASP A 91 -11.24 -9.02 -2.32
N PHE A 92 -9.96 -9.29 -2.04
CA PHE A 92 -9.08 -8.33 -1.37
C PHE A 92 -8.79 -7.12 -2.27
N ALA A 93 -8.54 -7.35 -3.56
CA ALA A 93 -8.34 -6.27 -4.52
C ALA A 93 -9.62 -5.43 -4.71
N GLU A 94 -10.78 -6.07 -4.82
CA GLU A 94 -12.07 -5.38 -4.96
C GLU A 94 -12.39 -4.49 -3.75
N LYS A 95 -12.13 -4.99 -2.53
CA LYS A 95 -12.25 -4.23 -1.29
C LYS A 95 -11.31 -3.01 -1.27
N ASN A 96 -10.05 -3.21 -1.68
CA ASN A 96 -8.99 -2.21 -1.48
C ASN A 96 -8.69 -1.32 -2.69
N LYS A 97 -9.33 -1.51 -3.85
CA LYS A 97 -9.07 -0.68 -5.04
C LYS A 97 -9.29 0.81 -4.81
N LYS A 98 -10.25 1.19 -3.97
CA LYS A 98 -10.51 2.61 -3.63
C LYS A 98 -9.45 3.19 -2.70
N LEU A 99 -8.82 2.37 -1.85
CA LEU A 99 -7.76 2.78 -0.94
C LEU A 99 -6.53 3.28 -1.72
N ALA A 100 -6.23 2.66 -2.87
CA ALA A 100 -5.22 3.16 -3.79
C ALA A 100 -5.56 4.55 -4.38
N GLY A 101 -6.85 4.82 -4.62
CA GLY A 101 -7.33 6.16 -4.99
C GLY A 101 -7.21 7.17 -3.85
N TYR A 102 -7.25 6.73 -2.59
CA TYR A 102 -7.10 7.60 -1.43
C TYR A 102 -5.73 8.29 -1.42
N ARG A 103 -4.67 7.63 -1.89
CA ARG A 103 -3.35 8.27 -2.06
C ARG A 103 -3.42 9.51 -2.95
N ASN A 104 -4.20 9.49 -4.03
CA ASN A 104 -4.39 10.68 -4.89
C ASN A 104 -5.13 11.78 -4.14
N ARG A 105 -6.11 11.41 -3.32
CA ARG A 105 -6.85 12.36 -2.49
C ARG A 105 -5.93 13.08 -1.51
N LEU A 106 -5.05 12.35 -0.83
CA LEU A 106 -4.05 12.89 0.11
C LEU A 106 -2.98 13.79 -0.54
N VAL A 107 -2.91 13.85 -1.87
CA VAL A 107 -1.91 14.67 -2.59
C VAL A 107 -2.57 15.82 -3.34
N HIS A 108 -3.65 15.53 -4.08
CA HIS A 108 -4.23 16.48 -5.04
C HIS A 108 -5.43 17.25 -4.50
N ILE A 109 -6.10 16.76 -3.46
CA ILE A 109 -7.29 17.38 -2.85
C ILE A 109 -7.24 17.24 -1.33
N TYR A 110 -6.03 17.34 -0.75
CA TYR A 110 -5.76 17.12 0.66
C TYR A 110 -6.53 18.10 1.57
N TRP A 111 -6.88 19.29 1.07
CA TRP A 111 -7.67 20.28 1.81
C TRP A 111 -9.11 19.82 2.10
N GLU A 112 -9.60 18.78 1.41
CA GLU A 112 -10.91 18.18 1.64
C GLU A 112 -10.86 16.98 2.60
N VAL A 113 -9.68 16.59 3.06
CA VAL A 113 -9.50 15.44 3.94
C VAL A 113 -9.64 15.89 5.39
N SER A 114 -10.76 15.53 6.01
CA SER A 114 -10.98 15.87 7.42
C SER A 114 -10.17 14.97 8.35
N ARG A 115 -9.87 15.46 9.55
CA ARG A 115 -9.19 14.66 10.60
C ARG A 115 -9.96 13.40 10.97
N GLY A 116 -11.29 13.50 11.04
CA GLY A 116 -12.16 12.36 11.38
C GLY A 116 -12.14 11.31 10.29
N GLU A 117 -12.21 11.73 9.03
CA GLU A 117 -12.10 10.84 7.88
C GLU A 117 -10.75 10.13 7.83
N LEU A 118 -9.64 10.86 8.00
CA LEU A 118 -8.30 10.26 7.99
C LEU A 118 -8.16 9.19 9.08
N LEU A 119 -8.60 9.51 10.30
CA LEU A 119 -8.58 8.56 11.42
C LEU A 119 -9.44 7.32 11.12
N GLN A 120 -10.62 7.51 10.53
CA GLN A 120 -11.51 6.42 10.14
C GLN A 120 -10.85 5.51 9.09
N VAL A 121 -10.27 6.08 8.03
CA VAL A 121 -9.56 5.32 6.99
C VAL A 121 -8.42 4.50 7.58
N ILE A 122 -7.63 5.10 8.49
CA ILE A 122 -6.54 4.38 9.17
C ILE A 122 -7.11 3.20 9.96
N LYS A 123 -8.15 3.40 10.78
CA LYS A 123 -8.74 2.33 11.59
C LYS A 123 -9.33 1.19 10.75
N GLU A 124 -10.06 1.53 9.69
CA GLU A 124 -10.77 0.56 8.86
C GLU A 124 -9.82 -0.28 8.00
N HIS A 125 -8.71 0.32 7.53
CA HIS A 125 -7.82 -0.32 6.57
C HIS A 125 -6.48 -0.77 7.14
N LEU A 126 -6.16 -0.51 8.41
CA LEU A 126 -4.85 -0.88 8.98
C LEU A 126 -4.51 -2.36 8.73
N VAL A 127 -5.47 -3.26 8.96
CA VAL A 127 -5.29 -4.70 8.75
C VAL A 127 -5.04 -5.02 7.27
N ASP A 128 -5.74 -4.36 6.35
CA ASP A 128 -5.53 -4.56 4.92
C ASP A 128 -4.14 -4.06 4.48
N LEU A 129 -3.66 -2.96 5.05
CA LEU A 129 -2.33 -2.42 4.78
C LEU A 129 -1.21 -3.39 5.20
N TYR A 130 -1.36 -4.05 6.35
CA TYR A 130 -0.46 -5.15 6.75
C TYR A 130 -0.55 -6.34 5.80
N ALA A 131 -1.76 -6.72 5.37
CA ALA A 131 -1.94 -7.85 4.44
C ALA A 131 -1.20 -7.65 3.11
N PHE A 132 -1.07 -6.41 2.60
CA PHE A 132 -0.24 -6.14 1.43
C PHE A 132 1.24 -6.52 1.63
N ILE A 133 1.81 -6.26 2.82
CA ILE A 133 3.19 -6.66 3.14
C ILE A 133 3.33 -8.18 3.07
N ASP A 134 2.35 -8.91 3.61
CA ASP A 134 2.37 -10.37 3.63
C ASP A 134 2.35 -10.94 2.20
N TYR A 135 1.45 -10.44 1.35
CA TYR A 135 1.40 -10.86 -0.05
C TYR A 135 2.70 -10.55 -0.80
N PHE A 136 3.27 -9.35 -0.63
CA PHE A 136 4.50 -8.98 -1.32
C PHE A 136 5.72 -9.74 -0.78
N SER A 137 5.73 -10.06 0.51
CA SER A 137 6.74 -10.92 1.11
C SER A 137 6.64 -12.37 0.59
N ASP A 138 5.43 -12.88 0.36
CA ASP A 138 5.22 -14.19 -0.26
C ASP A 138 5.78 -14.23 -1.69
N VAL A 139 5.58 -13.16 -2.48
CA VAL A 139 6.19 -13.02 -3.81
C VAL A 139 7.72 -13.10 -3.74
N LEU A 140 8.36 -12.45 -2.77
CA LEU A 140 9.81 -12.50 -2.63
C LEU A 140 10.33 -13.88 -2.19
N LYS A 141 9.54 -14.62 -1.39
CA LYS A 141 9.90 -15.97 -0.92
C LYS A 141 9.67 -17.04 -1.99
N HIS A 142 8.62 -16.85 -2.80
CA HIS A 142 8.14 -17.83 -3.77
C HIS A 142 7.88 -17.18 -5.14
N PRO A 143 8.87 -16.53 -5.78
CA PRO A 143 8.65 -15.77 -7.02
C PRO A 143 8.14 -16.65 -8.17
N ASP A 144 8.56 -17.92 -8.22
CA ASP A 144 8.16 -18.87 -9.26
C ASP A 144 6.65 -19.18 -9.23
N LYS A 145 6.02 -19.17 -8.05
CA LYS A 145 4.56 -19.34 -7.88
C LYS A 145 3.76 -18.30 -8.68
N TYR A 146 4.35 -17.13 -8.88
CA TYR A 146 3.75 -15.99 -9.57
C TYR A 146 4.30 -15.80 -10.99
N GLY A 147 5.14 -16.73 -11.48
CA GLY A 147 5.78 -16.61 -12.78
C GLY A 147 6.75 -15.41 -12.87
N LEU A 148 7.40 -15.09 -11.74
CA LEU A 148 8.42 -14.06 -11.59
C LEU A 148 9.78 -14.67 -11.27
N THR A 149 10.85 -13.91 -11.50
CA THR A 149 12.22 -14.27 -11.14
C THR A 149 12.83 -13.15 -10.31
N ILE A 150 13.87 -13.45 -9.52
CA ILE A 150 14.59 -12.47 -8.69
C ILE A 150 16.00 -12.23 -9.20
N GLU A 151 16.52 -11.02 -9.02
CA GLU A 151 17.95 -10.72 -9.24
C GLU A 151 18.79 -11.60 -8.30
N LYS A 152 19.84 -12.21 -8.85
CA LYS A 152 20.81 -13.00 -8.07
C LYS A 152 21.78 -12.09 -7.33
#